data_AF-A0A2H1YFP4-F1
#
_entry.id   AF-A0A2H1YFP4-F1
#
_cell.length_a   1.000
_cell.length_b   1.000
_cell.length_c   1.000
_cell.angle_alpha   90.00
_cell.angle_beta   90.00
_cell.angle_gamma   90.00
#
_symmetry.space_group_name_H-M   'P 1'
#
loop_
_entity.id
_entity.type
_entity.pdbx_description
1 polymer ?
#
loop_
_entity_poly.entity_id
_entity_poly.type
_entity_poly.pdbx_seq_one_letter_code
_entity_poly.pdbx_strand_id
1 'polypeptide(L)'
;MKTMFKISYQINDLAKLKGQFIFDKKSNTAVISENDIATILSELTALIISLKKKHKIYQFNYSIGLIDENNNIDTPKILFTDEKTLFNEVSKYSALTSATITYLQATDHGEYDSRIWEDCENPLGTQAILSLVTKDKKWMPEYIYFLRTCDLDHEVNQGGDIEELIEQYGWCKETATLAIARLITCCGQHGSDQFEDLLEAGLSDYIQENKQLFLEKLMEEFKYALDSDSCYSPSLNASKEDYLNEYFEYVEVLTSVLDKNDFDKISKDLLAIWTDFNEF
;
A
#
# COMPACT_ATOMS: atom_id res chain seq x y z
N MET A 1 -28.12 -29.82 6.63
CA MET A 1 -26.70 -29.98 6.26
C MET A 1 -25.89 -28.93 7.00
N LYS A 2 -24.67 -29.22 7.46
CA LYS A 2 -23.83 -28.20 8.11
C LYS A 2 -23.35 -27.21 7.03
N THR A 3 -23.57 -25.93 7.23
CA THR A 3 -23.11 -24.90 6.29
C THR A 3 -21.60 -24.69 6.44
N MET A 4 -20.89 -24.63 5.32
CA MET A 4 -19.43 -24.49 5.27
C MET A 4 -19.03 -23.41 4.27
N PHE A 5 -17.83 -22.88 4.43
CA PHE A 5 -17.18 -22.04 3.45
C PHE A 5 -16.10 -22.83 2.72
N LYS A 6 -15.85 -22.46 1.47
CA LYS A 6 -14.78 -22.98 0.64
C LYS A 6 -13.96 -21.83 0.07
N ILE A 7 -12.67 -21.79 0.36
CA ILE A 7 -11.70 -21.00 -0.39
C ILE A 7 -11.15 -21.89 -1.49
N SER A 8 -11.33 -21.51 -2.75
CA SER A 8 -10.64 -22.09 -3.89
C SER A 8 -9.55 -21.13 -4.33
N TYR A 9 -8.32 -21.59 -4.51
CA TYR A 9 -7.21 -20.72 -4.86
C TYR A 9 -6.32 -21.29 -5.96
N GLN A 10 -5.64 -20.38 -6.65
CA GLN A 10 -4.59 -20.66 -7.61
C GLN A 10 -3.41 -19.74 -7.32
N ILE A 11 -2.23 -20.34 -7.21
CA ILE A 11 -0.97 -19.62 -7.15
C ILE A 11 -0.31 -19.75 -8.52
N ASN A 12 0.02 -18.63 -9.15
CA ASN A 12 0.88 -18.67 -10.34
C ASN A 12 2.34 -18.56 -9.87
N ASP A 13 2.94 -19.73 -9.64
CA ASP A 13 4.39 -19.92 -9.55
C ASP A 13 4.87 -20.79 -10.73
N LEU A 14 6.12 -21.26 -10.69
CA LEU A 14 6.67 -22.17 -11.71
C LEU A 14 5.87 -23.48 -11.85
N ALA A 15 5.13 -23.90 -10.82
CA ALA A 15 4.39 -25.16 -10.78
C ALA A 15 2.87 -24.99 -10.97
N LYS A 16 2.33 -23.77 -10.94
CA LYS A 16 0.90 -23.44 -10.99
C LYS A 16 0.08 -24.29 -10.01
N LEU A 17 0.25 -24.04 -8.71
CA LEU A 17 -0.47 -24.76 -7.66
C LEU A 17 -1.95 -24.34 -7.60
N LYS A 18 -2.85 -25.32 -7.54
CA LYS A 18 -4.28 -25.12 -7.25
C LYS A 18 -4.66 -25.86 -5.99
N GLY A 19 -5.53 -25.27 -5.18
CA GLY A 19 -6.00 -25.91 -3.96
C GLY A 19 -7.37 -25.43 -3.51
N GLN A 20 -7.88 -26.12 -2.50
CA GLN A 20 -9.13 -25.75 -1.84
C GLN A 20 -9.00 -25.96 -0.33
N PHE A 21 -9.61 -25.07 0.42
CA PHE A 21 -9.67 -25.12 1.87
C PHE A 21 -11.12 -24.95 2.31
N ILE A 22 -11.62 -25.90 3.11
CA ILE A 22 -13.02 -25.94 3.56
C ILE A 22 -13.02 -25.80 5.07
N PHE A 23 -13.88 -24.92 5.58
CA PHE A 23 -14.03 -24.67 7.01
C PHE A 23 -15.49 -24.38 7.35
N ASP A 24 -15.82 -24.53 8.62
CA ASP A 24 -17.21 -24.42 9.07
C ASP A 24 -17.69 -22.97 9.11
N LYS A 25 -18.94 -22.74 8.70
CA LYS A 25 -19.63 -21.49 8.97
C LYS A 25 -20.01 -21.45 10.45
N LYS A 26 -19.60 -20.39 11.17
CA LYS A 26 -19.83 -20.29 12.61
C LYS A 26 -21.23 -19.79 12.96
N SER A 27 -21.84 -18.91 12.15
CA SER A 27 -23.19 -18.44 12.43
C SER A 27 -24.26 -19.38 11.87
N ASN A 28 -25.40 -19.46 12.56
CA ASN A 28 -26.55 -20.29 12.14
C ASN A 28 -27.53 -19.56 11.21
N THR A 29 -27.21 -18.34 10.77
CA THR A 29 -28.08 -17.53 9.89
C THR A 29 -27.86 -17.87 8.42
N ALA A 30 -28.88 -17.69 7.58
CA ALA A 30 -28.71 -17.83 6.12
C ALA A 30 -27.88 -16.68 5.52
N VAL A 31 -27.90 -15.51 6.17
CA VAL A 31 -27.12 -14.32 5.79
C VAL A 31 -25.72 -14.40 6.41
N ILE A 32 -24.73 -13.91 5.68
CA ILE A 32 -23.35 -13.77 6.15
C ILE A 32 -23.31 -12.69 7.22
N SER A 33 -22.87 -13.04 8.41
CA SER A 33 -22.73 -12.13 9.54
C SER A 33 -21.31 -11.59 9.67
N GLU A 34 -21.10 -10.56 10.50
CA GLU A 34 -19.78 -10.07 10.88
C GLU A 34 -18.82 -11.19 11.33
N ASN A 35 -19.31 -12.13 12.17
CA ASN A 35 -18.52 -13.27 12.65
C ASN A 35 -18.10 -14.23 11.52
N ASP A 36 -18.93 -14.35 10.48
CA ASP A 36 -18.60 -15.16 9.32
C ASP A 36 -17.52 -14.48 8.49
N ILE A 37 -17.62 -13.17 8.26
CA ILE A 37 -16.57 -12.38 7.59
C ILE A 37 -15.26 -12.43 8.37
N ALA A 38 -15.30 -12.27 9.69
CA ALA A 38 -14.13 -12.41 10.54
C ALA A 38 -13.45 -13.78 10.39
N THR A 39 -14.25 -14.85 10.34
CA THR A 39 -13.73 -16.21 10.15
C THR A 39 -13.14 -16.38 8.75
N ILE A 40 -13.82 -15.91 7.70
CA ILE A 40 -13.32 -15.94 6.32
C ILE A 40 -11.97 -15.24 6.22
N LEU A 41 -11.87 -14.01 6.75
CA LEU A 41 -10.65 -13.23 6.68
C LEU A 41 -9.51 -13.89 7.47
N SER A 42 -9.80 -14.43 8.66
CA SER A 42 -8.83 -15.17 9.47
C SER A 42 -8.29 -16.41 8.75
N GLU A 43 -9.17 -17.22 8.15
CA GLU A 43 -8.77 -18.45 7.45
C GLU A 43 -8.02 -18.15 6.15
N LEU A 44 -8.42 -17.12 5.40
CA LEU A 44 -7.70 -16.65 4.22
C LEU A 44 -6.30 -16.15 4.57
N THR A 45 -6.18 -15.35 5.63
CA THR A 45 -4.89 -14.85 6.14
C THR A 45 -3.97 -16.00 6.54
N ALA A 46 -4.50 -16.97 7.31
CA ALA A 46 -3.74 -18.15 7.73
C ALA A 46 -3.27 -19.00 6.53
N LEU A 47 -4.12 -19.13 5.51
CA LEU A 47 -3.79 -19.81 4.26
C LEU A 47 -2.62 -19.11 3.55
N ILE A 48 -2.68 -17.79 3.35
CA ILE A 48 -1.62 -17.00 2.72
C ILE A 48 -0.30 -17.17 3.47
N ILE A 49 -0.29 -17.01 4.80
CA ILE A 49 0.90 -17.20 5.64
C ILE A 49 1.47 -18.61 5.48
N SER A 50 0.61 -19.64 5.51
CA SER A 50 1.05 -21.03 5.34
C SER A 50 1.66 -21.28 3.96
N LEU A 51 1.13 -20.64 2.91
CA LEU A 51 1.64 -20.78 1.55
C LEU A 51 2.98 -20.05 1.38
N LYS A 52 3.14 -18.82 1.90
CA LYS A 52 4.40 -18.06 1.84
C LYS A 52 5.56 -18.80 2.51
N LYS A 53 5.28 -19.55 3.59
CA LYS A 53 6.27 -20.39 4.27
C LYS A 53 6.81 -21.55 3.42
N LYS A 54 6.09 -21.94 2.36
CA LYS A 54 6.38 -23.13 1.55
C LYS A 54 6.75 -22.82 0.11
N HIS A 55 6.28 -21.69 -0.40
CA HIS A 55 6.36 -21.33 -1.81
C HIS A 55 6.65 -19.84 -1.96
N LYS A 56 7.43 -19.48 -2.98
CA LYS A 56 7.47 -18.10 -3.48
C LYS A 56 6.20 -17.86 -4.30
N ILE A 57 5.36 -16.93 -3.85
CA ILE A 57 4.06 -16.64 -4.46
C ILE A 57 4.19 -15.34 -5.24
N TYR A 58 4.13 -15.40 -6.56
CA TYR A 58 4.10 -14.19 -7.38
C TYR A 58 2.68 -13.66 -7.51
N GLN A 59 1.73 -14.54 -7.80
CA GLN A 59 0.32 -14.19 -7.94
C GLN A 59 -0.56 -15.16 -7.16
N PHE A 60 -1.60 -14.65 -6.51
CA PHE A 60 -2.57 -15.41 -5.73
C PHE A 60 -3.99 -15.00 -6.12
N ASN A 61 -4.71 -15.90 -6.80
CA ASN A 61 -6.13 -15.73 -7.11
C ASN A 61 -6.95 -16.62 -6.20
N TYR A 62 -8.08 -16.12 -5.70
CA TYR A 62 -8.98 -16.91 -4.89
C TYR A 62 -10.45 -16.61 -5.18
N SER A 63 -11.32 -17.56 -4.81
CA SER A 63 -12.75 -17.32 -4.66
C SER A 63 -13.23 -17.96 -3.36
N ILE A 64 -14.20 -17.31 -2.73
CA ILE A 64 -14.84 -17.78 -1.51
C ILE A 64 -16.29 -18.12 -1.84
N GLY A 65 -16.68 -19.36 -1.56
CA GLY A 65 -18.03 -19.86 -1.80
C GLY A 65 -18.67 -20.46 -0.55
N LEU A 66 -20.00 -20.47 -0.53
CA LEU A 66 -20.84 -21.09 0.49
C LEU A 66 -21.28 -22.49 0.03
N ILE A 67 -21.15 -23.47 0.90
CA ILE A 67 -21.66 -24.83 0.75
C ILE A 67 -22.80 -25.02 1.75
N ASP A 68 -23.99 -25.35 1.25
CA ASP A 68 -25.21 -25.52 2.06
C ASP A 68 -26.08 -26.66 1.49
N GLU A 69 -27.35 -26.75 1.88
CA GLU A 69 -28.25 -27.79 1.36
C GLU A 69 -28.58 -27.66 -0.13
N ASN A 70 -28.35 -26.49 -0.74
CA ASN A 70 -28.66 -26.19 -2.13
C ASN A 70 -27.43 -26.25 -3.04
N ASN A 71 -26.22 -26.23 -2.48
CA ASN A 71 -24.95 -26.16 -3.19
C ASN A 71 -23.95 -27.16 -2.59
N ASN A 72 -23.08 -27.76 -3.41
CA ASN A 72 -22.12 -28.76 -2.95
C ASN A 72 -20.66 -28.25 -3.07
N ILE A 73 -19.70 -29.11 -2.71
CA ILE A 73 -18.26 -28.80 -2.74
C ILE A 73 -17.79 -28.42 -4.15
N ASP A 74 -18.35 -29.05 -5.19
CA ASP A 74 -17.95 -28.85 -6.59
C ASP A 74 -18.58 -27.59 -7.19
N THR A 75 -19.76 -27.22 -6.72
CA THR A 75 -20.51 -26.04 -7.18
C THR A 75 -20.99 -25.19 -5.99
N PRO A 76 -20.09 -24.53 -5.25
CA PRO A 76 -20.47 -23.66 -4.14
C PRO A 76 -21.14 -22.38 -4.66
N LYS A 77 -22.01 -21.77 -3.85
CA LYS A 77 -22.53 -20.42 -4.15
C LYS A 77 -21.41 -19.41 -3.92
N ILE A 78 -20.88 -18.82 -5.00
CA ILE A 78 -19.80 -17.82 -4.91
C ILE A 78 -20.27 -16.58 -4.17
N LEU A 79 -19.45 -16.14 -3.22
CA LEU A 79 -19.68 -14.95 -2.40
C LEU A 79 -18.72 -13.83 -2.79
N PHE A 80 -17.44 -14.17 -2.93
CA PHE A 80 -16.35 -13.24 -3.25
C PHE A 80 -15.42 -13.86 -4.29
N THR A 81 -14.93 -13.06 -5.22
CA THR A 81 -14.05 -13.48 -6.32
C THR A 81 -12.69 -12.80 -6.31
N ASP A 82 -12.51 -11.81 -5.45
CA ASP A 82 -11.39 -10.89 -5.43
C ASP A 82 -11.36 -10.12 -4.10
N GLU A 83 -10.32 -9.31 -3.89
CA GLU A 83 -10.20 -8.45 -2.72
C GLU A 83 -11.26 -7.37 -2.70
N LYS A 84 -11.62 -6.81 -3.85
CA LYS A 84 -12.56 -5.68 -3.95
C LYS A 84 -13.93 -6.08 -3.38
N THR A 85 -14.47 -7.20 -3.82
CA THR A 85 -15.76 -7.73 -3.34
C THR A 85 -15.70 -8.12 -1.87
N LEU A 86 -14.58 -8.69 -1.40
CA LEU A 86 -14.40 -9.05 0.01
C LEU A 86 -14.32 -7.81 0.90
N PHE A 87 -13.45 -6.85 0.60
CA PHE A 87 -13.20 -5.69 1.45
C PHE A 87 -14.31 -4.64 1.41
N ASN A 88 -15.12 -4.62 0.33
CA ASN A 88 -16.41 -3.92 0.33
C ASN A 88 -17.39 -4.46 1.40
N GLU A 89 -17.31 -5.74 1.74
CA GLU A 89 -18.11 -6.32 2.83
C GLU A 89 -17.43 -6.12 4.18
N VAL A 90 -16.11 -6.31 4.28
CA VAL A 90 -15.33 -6.12 5.52
C VAL A 90 -15.45 -4.69 6.05
N SER A 91 -15.40 -3.68 5.18
CA SER A 91 -15.40 -2.26 5.56
C SER A 91 -16.64 -1.80 6.34
N LYS A 92 -17.75 -2.54 6.20
CA LYS A 92 -19.01 -2.33 6.91
C LYS A 92 -18.87 -2.55 8.42
N TYR A 93 -17.88 -3.31 8.86
CA TYR A 93 -17.71 -3.72 10.26
C TYR A 93 -16.41 -3.16 10.85
N SER A 94 -16.50 -2.10 11.66
CA SER A 94 -15.31 -1.49 12.30
C SER A 94 -14.56 -2.44 13.25
N ALA A 95 -15.24 -3.46 13.79
CA ALA A 95 -14.59 -4.47 14.63
C ALA A 95 -13.54 -5.31 13.88
N LEU A 96 -13.57 -5.32 12.54
CA LEU A 96 -12.66 -6.12 11.71
C LEU A 96 -11.35 -5.41 11.39
N THR A 97 -11.14 -4.15 11.82
CA THR A 97 -9.92 -3.38 11.53
C THR A 97 -8.64 -4.15 11.89
N SER A 98 -8.56 -4.78 13.06
CA SER A 98 -7.37 -5.56 13.44
C SER A 98 -7.13 -6.77 12.54
N ALA A 99 -8.21 -7.41 12.08
CA ALA A 99 -8.10 -8.53 11.14
C ALA A 99 -7.65 -8.05 9.76
N THR A 100 -8.13 -6.89 9.29
CA THR A 100 -7.67 -6.26 8.04
C THR A 100 -6.17 -5.93 8.08
N ILE A 101 -5.67 -5.39 9.19
CA ILE A 101 -4.22 -5.11 9.37
C ILE A 101 -3.41 -6.41 9.34
N THR A 102 -3.91 -7.47 9.99
CA THR A 102 -3.21 -8.78 9.99
C THR A 102 -3.15 -9.36 8.58
N TYR A 103 -4.22 -9.20 7.80
CA TYR A 103 -4.26 -9.59 6.40
C TYR A 103 -3.24 -8.79 5.58
N LEU A 104 -3.21 -7.47 5.71
CA LEU A 104 -2.22 -6.60 5.05
C LEU A 104 -0.79 -7.04 5.30
N GLN A 105 -0.44 -7.30 6.56
CA GLN A 105 0.90 -7.78 6.94
C GLN A 105 1.22 -9.15 6.33
N ALA A 106 0.21 -10.00 6.08
CA ALA A 106 0.41 -11.29 5.44
C ALA A 106 0.67 -11.17 3.92
N THR A 107 0.07 -10.17 3.26
CA THR A 107 0.19 -9.97 1.80
C THR A 107 1.37 -9.07 1.41
N ASP A 108 1.89 -8.30 2.36
CA ASP A 108 3.04 -7.41 2.18
C ASP A 108 4.38 -8.14 1.86
N HIS A 109 5.44 -7.41 1.46
CA HIS A 109 6.78 -7.92 1.15
C HIS A 109 7.32 -8.86 2.24
N GLY A 110 7.11 -8.53 3.53
CA GLY A 110 7.22 -9.43 4.69
C GLY A 110 8.51 -10.29 4.80
N GLU A 111 8.50 -11.24 5.73
CA GLU A 111 9.64 -12.11 6.13
C GLU A 111 10.27 -12.96 4.99
N TYR A 112 9.67 -12.99 3.80
CA TYR A 112 10.06 -13.87 2.69
C TYR A 112 10.39 -13.15 1.38
N ASP A 113 10.49 -11.81 1.42
CA ASP A 113 10.95 -10.96 0.31
C ASP A 113 10.21 -11.22 -1.02
N SER A 114 8.87 -11.34 -0.94
CA SER A 114 8.04 -11.47 -2.13
C SER A 114 6.67 -10.86 -1.92
N ARG A 115 6.42 -9.75 -2.63
CA ARG A 115 5.08 -9.21 -2.82
C ARG A 115 4.19 -10.22 -3.53
N ILE A 116 2.99 -10.39 -3.01
CA ILE A 116 1.96 -11.18 -3.68
C ILE A 116 1.13 -10.24 -4.53
N TRP A 117 0.90 -10.61 -5.78
CA TRP A 117 -0.02 -9.92 -6.67
C TRP A 117 -1.37 -10.63 -6.73
N GLU A 118 -2.45 -9.88 -6.84
CA GLU A 118 -3.77 -10.43 -7.15
C GLU A 118 -3.84 -10.76 -8.65
N ASP A 119 -3.41 -9.81 -9.47
CA ASP A 119 -3.35 -9.90 -10.93
C ASP A 119 -2.11 -9.18 -11.49
N CYS A 120 -2.07 -8.90 -12.80
CA CYS A 120 -0.93 -8.23 -13.42
C CYS A 120 -0.88 -6.72 -13.16
N GLU A 121 -1.85 -6.15 -12.44
CA GLU A 121 -2.02 -4.71 -12.23
C GLU A 121 -2.10 -4.36 -10.74
N ASN A 122 -2.58 -5.29 -9.89
CA ASN A 122 -2.94 -5.03 -8.50
C ASN A 122 -2.12 -5.89 -7.53
N PRO A 123 -1.36 -5.27 -6.62
CA PRO A 123 -0.77 -5.97 -5.50
C PRO A 123 -1.85 -6.43 -4.51
N LEU A 124 -1.69 -7.64 -3.96
CA LEU A 124 -2.60 -8.16 -2.95
C LEU A 124 -2.46 -7.36 -1.64
N GLY A 125 -3.57 -6.95 -1.06
CA GLY A 125 -3.66 -6.03 0.06
C GLY A 125 -4.13 -4.63 -0.34
N THR A 126 -4.19 -4.29 -1.63
CA THR A 126 -4.60 -2.95 -2.10
C THR A 126 -5.99 -2.59 -1.55
N GLN A 127 -6.98 -3.46 -1.77
CA GLN A 127 -8.35 -3.17 -1.32
C GLN A 127 -8.48 -3.24 0.20
N ALA A 128 -7.60 -3.99 0.87
CA ALA A 128 -7.55 -4.03 2.33
C ALA A 128 -7.13 -2.68 2.91
N ILE A 129 -6.04 -2.08 2.40
CA ILE A 129 -5.57 -0.79 2.90
C ILE A 129 -6.49 0.36 2.49
N LEU A 130 -7.01 0.36 1.26
CA LEU A 130 -7.99 1.33 0.80
C LEU A 130 -9.23 1.31 1.70
N SER A 131 -9.74 0.12 2.07
CA SER A 131 -10.88 0.01 2.98
C SER A 131 -10.66 0.68 4.36
N LEU A 132 -9.40 0.79 4.80
CA LEU A 132 -9.02 1.47 6.03
C LEU A 132 -8.86 2.98 5.80
N VAL A 133 -8.04 3.39 4.84
CA VAL A 133 -7.70 4.81 4.62
C VAL A 133 -8.86 5.62 4.05
N THR A 134 -9.73 5.03 3.23
CA THR A 134 -11.00 5.66 2.79
C THR A 134 -11.96 5.89 3.95
N LYS A 135 -11.87 5.13 5.04
CA LYS A 135 -12.75 5.32 6.21
C LYS A 135 -12.22 6.37 7.18
N ASP A 136 -10.91 6.43 7.35
CA ASP A 136 -10.25 7.34 8.28
C ASP A 136 -8.81 7.62 7.83
N LYS A 137 -8.51 8.89 7.54
CA LYS A 137 -7.19 9.32 7.09
C LYS A 137 -6.06 9.05 8.09
N LYS A 138 -6.35 8.66 9.34
CA LYS A 138 -5.31 8.20 10.27
C LYS A 138 -4.49 7.03 9.74
N TRP A 139 -5.04 6.26 8.78
CA TRP A 139 -4.38 5.12 8.13
C TRP A 139 -3.52 5.52 6.93
N MET A 140 -3.39 6.82 6.63
CA MET A 140 -2.52 7.31 5.56
C MET A 140 -1.06 6.86 5.72
N PRO A 141 -0.45 6.86 6.93
CA PRO A 141 0.91 6.35 7.10
C PRO A 141 1.05 4.87 6.69
N GLU A 142 0.08 4.02 7.04
CA GLU A 142 0.05 2.62 6.63
C GLU A 142 -0.17 2.45 5.12
N TYR A 143 -0.93 3.34 4.49
CA TYR A 143 -1.08 3.38 3.03
C TYR A 143 0.22 3.74 2.33
N ILE A 144 0.92 4.77 2.81
CA ILE A 144 2.24 5.14 2.29
C ILE A 144 3.22 3.98 2.46
N TYR A 145 3.23 3.32 3.64
CA TYR A 145 4.06 2.14 3.86
C TYR A 145 3.72 1.02 2.87
N PHE A 146 2.42 0.76 2.64
CA PHE A 146 1.98 -0.20 1.63
C PHE A 146 2.46 0.17 0.22
N LEU A 147 2.43 1.45 -0.18
CA LEU A 147 2.92 1.87 -1.51
C LEU A 147 4.42 1.64 -1.67
N ARG A 148 5.23 1.87 -0.63
CA ARG A 148 6.68 1.61 -0.64
C ARG A 148 7.03 0.13 -0.83
N THR A 149 6.05 -0.74 -0.62
CA THR A 149 6.15 -2.19 -0.81
C THR A 149 5.46 -2.64 -2.11
N CYS A 150 5.10 -1.71 -2.99
CA CYS A 150 4.66 -2.03 -4.35
C CYS A 150 5.85 -1.89 -5.30
N ASP A 151 5.85 -2.66 -6.39
CA ASP A 151 6.65 -2.32 -7.57
C ASP A 151 5.92 -1.20 -8.32
N LEU A 152 6.26 0.05 -7.99
CA LEU A 152 5.63 1.22 -8.60
C LEU A 152 6.23 1.57 -9.97
N ASP A 153 7.32 0.93 -10.39
CA ASP A 153 7.84 1.04 -11.76
C ASP A 153 6.92 0.33 -12.78
N HIS A 154 6.00 -0.51 -12.29
CA HIS A 154 4.96 -1.18 -13.08
C HIS A 154 3.55 -0.91 -12.54
N GLU A 155 3.33 0.27 -11.95
CA GLU A 155 2.02 0.66 -11.43
C GLU A 155 0.94 0.82 -12.51
N VAL A 156 -0.32 0.68 -12.12
CA VAL A 156 -1.46 0.82 -13.04
C VAL A 156 -2.56 1.69 -12.42
N ASN A 157 -2.98 1.36 -11.20
CA ASN A 157 -4.14 1.99 -10.55
C ASN A 157 -3.77 2.93 -9.39
N GLN A 158 -2.54 2.86 -8.90
CA GLN A 158 -2.09 3.52 -7.67
C GLN A 158 -2.20 5.05 -7.76
N GLY A 159 -1.97 5.62 -8.95
CA GLY A 159 -2.18 7.04 -9.19
C GLY A 159 -3.64 7.46 -8.95
N GLY A 160 -4.60 6.73 -9.52
CA GLY A 160 -6.03 6.99 -9.31
C GLY A 160 -6.44 6.83 -7.84
N ASP A 161 -5.92 5.82 -7.14
CA ASP A 161 -6.20 5.64 -5.71
C ASP A 161 -5.70 6.83 -4.87
N ILE A 162 -4.53 7.40 -5.20
CA ILE A 162 -3.98 8.59 -4.53
C ILE A 162 -4.88 9.81 -4.77
N GLU A 163 -5.33 10.02 -6.01
CA GLU A 163 -6.22 11.12 -6.39
C GLU A 163 -7.56 11.04 -5.65
N GLU A 164 -8.18 9.86 -5.59
CA GLU A 164 -9.44 9.65 -4.86
C GLU A 164 -9.30 9.99 -3.37
N LEU A 165 -8.17 9.64 -2.74
CA LEU A 165 -7.91 9.99 -1.34
C LEU A 165 -7.70 11.48 -1.12
N ILE A 166 -7.02 12.16 -2.06
CA ILE A 166 -6.82 13.61 -2.02
C ILE A 166 -8.14 14.34 -2.24
N GLU A 167 -8.96 13.91 -3.20
CA GLU A 167 -10.29 14.47 -3.44
C GLU A 167 -11.18 14.31 -2.21
N GLN A 168 -11.17 13.14 -1.58
CA GLN A 168 -12.00 12.86 -0.41
C GLN A 168 -11.61 13.72 0.82
N TYR A 169 -10.33 13.84 1.11
CA TYR A 169 -9.86 14.51 2.33
C TYR A 169 -9.45 15.96 2.15
N GLY A 170 -9.31 16.42 0.90
CA GLY A 170 -8.70 17.69 0.55
C GLY A 170 -7.23 17.76 0.95
N TRP A 171 -6.62 18.92 0.71
CA TRP A 171 -5.26 19.20 1.15
C TRP A 171 -5.19 19.40 2.66
N CYS A 172 -4.46 18.52 3.32
CA CYS A 172 -4.16 18.55 4.74
C CYS A 172 -2.79 17.89 4.99
N LYS A 173 -2.37 17.83 6.25
CA LYS A 173 -1.08 17.23 6.62
C LYS A 173 -0.92 15.82 6.05
N GLU A 174 -1.95 14.99 6.17
CA GLU A 174 -1.91 13.60 5.74
C GLU A 174 -1.79 13.46 4.22
N THR A 175 -2.61 14.17 3.44
CA THR A 175 -2.57 14.12 1.96
C THR A 175 -1.35 14.82 1.37
N ALA A 176 -0.83 15.87 2.01
CA ALA A 176 0.46 16.46 1.64
C ALA A 176 1.62 15.50 1.92
N THR A 177 1.57 14.72 3.01
CA THR A 177 2.57 13.68 3.29
C THR A 177 2.50 12.57 2.25
N LEU A 178 1.30 12.17 1.81
CA LEU A 178 1.13 11.22 0.70
C LEU A 178 1.72 11.75 -0.61
N ALA A 179 1.47 13.02 -0.95
CA ALA A 179 2.03 13.64 -2.15
C ALA A 179 3.57 13.71 -2.09
N ILE A 180 4.13 14.07 -0.94
CA ILE A 180 5.60 14.06 -0.72
C ILE A 180 6.16 12.65 -0.91
N ALA A 181 5.54 11.63 -0.31
CA ALA A 181 5.96 10.25 -0.50
C ALA A 181 5.86 9.85 -1.99
N ARG A 182 4.78 10.25 -2.67
CA ARG A 182 4.59 10.03 -4.10
C ARG A 182 5.67 10.68 -4.97
N LEU A 183 6.26 11.79 -4.55
CA LEU A 183 7.39 12.40 -5.26
C LEU A 183 8.72 11.66 -5.06
N ILE A 184 8.93 11.12 -3.85
CA ILE A 184 10.25 10.62 -3.43
C ILE A 184 10.26 9.09 -3.33
N THR A 185 9.71 8.52 -2.26
CA THR A 185 9.91 7.09 -1.94
C THR A 185 8.88 6.17 -2.62
N CYS A 186 7.81 6.75 -3.14
CA CYS A 186 6.74 6.09 -3.89
C CYS A 186 6.63 6.64 -5.32
N CYS A 187 7.74 7.11 -5.90
CA CYS A 187 7.75 7.76 -7.21
C CYS A 187 7.29 6.80 -8.32
N GLY A 188 7.95 5.65 -8.46
CA GLY A 188 7.61 4.72 -9.55
C GLY A 188 7.75 5.35 -10.93
N GLN A 189 7.00 4.83 -11.91
CA GLN A 189 7.08 5.30 -13.30
C GLN A 189 6.37 6.65 -13.56
N HIS A 190 5.39 7.04 -12.72
CA HIS A 190 4.55 8.23 -12.95
C HIS A 190 4.52 9.22 -11.78
N GLY A 191 5.34 9.04 -10.75
CA GLY A 191 5.27 9.87 -9.53
C GLY A 191 5.59 11.34 -9.75
N SER A 192 6.61 11.66 -10.56
CA SER A 192 6.96 13.05 -10.89
C SER A 192 5.83 13.76 -11.63
N ASP A 193 5.31 13.13 -12.69
CA ASP A 193 4.26 13.68 -13.54
C ASP A 193 2.97 13.86 -12.73
N GLN A 194 2.60 12.86 -11.92
CA GLN A 194 1.46 12.99 -11.05
C GLN A 194 1.66 14.10 -10.01
N PHE A 195 2.86 14.28 -9.46
CA PHE A 195 3.11 15.35 -8.51
C PHE A 195 2.94 16.76 -9.13
N GLU A 196 3.33 16.93 -10.39
CA GLU A 196 3.04 18.15 -11.16
C GLU A 196 1.53 18.41 -11.25
N ASP A 197 0.75 17.39 -11.62
CA ASP A 197 -0.71 17.48 -11.66
C ASP A 197 -1.30 17.84 -10.28
N LEU A 198 -0.73 17.29 -9.19
CA LEU A 198 -1.15 17.63 -7.82
C LEU A 198 -0.84 19.09 -7.45
N LEU A 199 0.30 19.64 -7.89
CA LEU A 199 0.62 21.06 -7.73
C LEU A 199 -0.43 21.96 -8.38
N GLU A 200 -0.87 21.60 -9.59
CA GLU A 200 -1.95 22.31 -10.31
C GLU A 200 -3.32 22.10 -9.65
N ALA A 201 -3.55 20.93 -9.05
CA ALA A 201 -4.77 20.56 -8.32
C ALA A 201 -4.83 21.13 -6.88
N GLY A 202 -4.10 22.22 -6.60
CA GLY A 202 -4.20 22.98 -5.35
C GLY A 202 -3.18 22.64 -4.27
N LEU A 203 -2.25 21.70 -4.50
CA LEU A 203 -1.15 21.47 -3.57
C LEU A 203 -0.26 22.72 -3.46
N SER A 204 -0.08 23.46 -4.55
CA SER A 204 0.69 24.71 -4.56
C SER A 204 0.16 25.72 -3.54
N ASP A 205 -1.15 25.95 -3.52
CA ASP A 205 -1.80 26.86 -2.57
C ASP A 205 -1.62 26.37 -1.13
N TYR A 206 -1.81 25.06 -0.91
CA TYR A 206 -1.59 24.45 0.40
C TYR A 206 -0.15 24.63 0.90
N ILE A 207 0.85 24.46 0.01
CA ILE A 207 2.27 24.67 0.33
C ILE A 207 2.52 26.12 0.74
N GLN A 208 1.96 27.11 0.05
CA GLN A 208 2.17 28.51 0.42
C GLN A 208 1.60 28.83 1.80
N GLU A 209 0.44 28.28 2.14
CA GLU A 209 -0.20 28.48 3.44
C GLU A 209 0.48 27.69 4.58
N ASN A 210 1.09 26.55 4.26
CA ASN A 210 1.62 25.58 5.23
C ASN A 210 3.12 25.27 5.05
N LYS A 211 3.87 26.20 4.45
CA LYS A 211 5.25 25.99 3.97
C LYS A 211 6.16 25.31 5.00
N GLN A 212 6.15 25.77 6.24
CA GLN A 212 7.03 25.22 7.28
C GLN A 212 6.70 23.76 7.61
N LEU A 213 5.42 23.38 7.62
CA LEU A 213 4.99 21.99 7.81
C LEU A 213 5.36 21.12 6.61
N PHE A 214 5.18 21.65 5.39
CA PHE A 214 5.56 20.95 4.17
C PHE A 214 7.06 20.65 4.14
N LEU A 215 7.91 21.65 4.44
CA LEU A 215 9.36 21.47 4.50
C LEU A 215 9.79 20.46 5.59
N GLU A 216 9.10 20.44 6.74
CA GLU A 216 9.34 19.43 7.78
C GLU A 216 9.05 18.03 7.25
N LYS A 217 7.91 17.83 6.58
CA LYS A 217 7.52 16.53 6.02
C LYS A 217 8.39 16.10 4.85
N LEU A 218 8.82 17.04 4.01
CA LEU A 218 9.78 16.78 2.94
C LEU A 218 11.11 16.26 3.50
N MET A 219 11.62 16.88 4.56
CA MET A 219 12.85 16.42 5.22
C MET A 219 12.69 15.08 5.95
N GLU A 220 11.53 14.80 6.53
CA GLU A 220 11.23 13.46 7.07
C GLU A 220 11.27 12.39 5.98
N GLU A 221 10.74 12.70 4.80
CA GLU A 221 10.72 11.76 3.67
C GLU A 221 12.12 11.49 3.12
N PHE A 222 12.95 12.52 2.97
CA PHE A 222 14.34 12.33 2.58
C PHE A 222 15.13 11.46 3.57
N LYS A 223 14.90 11.64 4.87
CA LYS A 223 15.53 10.80 5.90
C LYS A 223 15.06 9.35 5.80
N TYR A 224 13.76 9.14 5.58
CA TYR A 224 13.25 7.80 5.36
C TYR A 224 13.90 7.13 4.14
N ALA A 225 14.06 7.86 3.02
CA ALA A 225 14.70 7.35 1.82
C ALA A 225 16.11 6.81 2.13
N LEU A 226 16.89 7.55 2.92
CA LEU A 226 18.24 7.17 3.38
C LEU A 226 18.25 5.93 4.27
N ASP A 227 17.34 5.87 5.25
CA ASP A 227 17.34 4.80 6.26
C ASP A 227 16.86 3.45 5.71
N SER A 228 16.09 3.47 4.61
CA SER A 228 15.34 2.29 4.15
C SER A 228 16.06 1.43 3.12
N ASP A 229 17.33 1.71 2.78
CA ASP A 229 18.04 1.10 1.65
C ASP A 229 17.17 1.13 0.36
N SER A 230 16.30 2.15 0.24
CA SER A 230 15.37 2.23 -0.88
C SER A 230 16.16 2.38 -2.17
N CYS A 231 15.71 1.73 -3.25
CA CYS A 231 16.33 1.86 -4.57
C CYS A 231 16.30 3.29 -5.14
N TYR A 232 15.62 4.21 -4.46
CA TYR A 232 15.48 5.63 -4.81
C TYR A 232 16.24 6.55 -3.82
N SER A 233 17.10 5.99 -2.96
CA SER A 233 17.93 6.79 -2.06
C SER A 233 19.22 7.22 -2.73
N PRO A 234 19.56 8.52 -2.65
CA PRO A 234 20.89 8.97 -3.00
C PRO A 234 21.95 8.24 -2.18
N SER A 235 23.04 7.86 -2.83
CA SER A 235 24.08 7.06 -2.19
C SER A 235 24.91 7.92 -1.24
N LEU A 236 24.89 7.61 0.06
CA LEU A 236 25.77 8.27 1.04
C LEU A 236 27.26 8.03 0.76
N ASN A 237 27.59 7.02 -0.04
CA ASN A 237 28.95 6.73 -0.51
C ASN A 237 29.33 7.52 -1.79
N ALA A 238 28.40 8.24 -2.41
CA ALA A 238 28.68 9.07 -3.56
C ALA A 238 29.48 10.33 -3.17
N SER A 239 29.99 11.05 -4.17
CA SER A 239 30.58 12.35 -3.92
C SER A 239 29.53 13.30 -3.34
N LYS A 240 29.96 14.29 -2.56
CA LYS A 240 29.05 15.31 -2.01
C LYS A 240 28.20 15.99 -3.09
N GLU A 241 28.78 16.21 -4.27
CA GLU A 241 28.09 16.85 -5.39
C GLU A 241 27.02 15.92 -5.98
N ASP A 242 27.37 14.67 -6.24
CA ASP A 242 26.43 13.66 -6.77
C ASP A 242 25.29 13.41 -5.78
N TYR A 243 25.60 13.26 -4.50
CA TYR A 243 24.60 13.09 -3.43
C TYR A 243 23.56 14.22 -3.42
N LEU A 244 23.99 15.48 -3.51
CA LEU A 244 23.07 16.61 -3.54
C LEU A 244 22.30 16.69 -4.86
N ASN A 245 22.95 16.41 -5.99
CA ASN A 245 22.31 16.45 -7.30
C ASN A 245 21.18 15.42 -7.41
N GLU A 246 21.40 14.18 -6.97
CA GLU A 246 20.37 13.13 -6.97
C GLU A 246 19.12 13.56 -6.17
N TYR A 247 19.29 14.25 -5.03
CA TYR A 247 18.14 14.81 -4.30
C TYR A 247 17.42 15.92 -5.07
N PHE A 248 18.16 16.84 -5.69
CA PHE A 248 17.55 17.96 -6.39
C PHE A 248 16.85 17.54 -7.68
N GLU A 249 17.26 16.43 -8.31
CA GLU A 249 16.51 15.84 -9.42
C GLU A 249 15.08 15.47 -8.99
N TYR A 250 14.90 14.86 -7.81
CA TYR A 250 13.56 14.50 -7.31
C TYR A 250 12.66 15.70 -7.00
N VAL A 251 13.25 16.85 -6.62
CA VAL A 251 12.48 18.02 -6.18
C VAL A 251 12.58 19.22 -7.11
N GLU A 252 13.08 19.03 -8.34
CA GLU A 252 13.13 20.10 -9.35
C GLU A 252 11.74 20.70 -9.59
N VAL A 253 10.71 19.86 -9.57
CA VAL A 253 9.30 20.25 -9.67
C VAL A 253 8.87 21.28 -8.62
N LEU A 254 9.50 21.26 -7.44
CA LEU A 254 9.19 22.18 -6.34
C LEU A 254 9.74 23.60 -6.55
N THR A 255 10.55 23.85 -7.59
CA THR A 255 11.09 25.19 -7.88
C THR A 255 10.01 26.24 -8.19
N SER A 256 8.81 25.78 -8.56
CA SER A 256 7.63 26.63 -8.76
C SER A 256 7.03 27.17 -7.46
N VAL A 257 7.26 26.49 -6.33
CA VAL A 257 6.59 26.77 -5.03
C VAL A 257 7.55 27.03 -3.87
N LEU A 258 8.81 26.60 -3.97
CA LEU A 258 9.87 26.84 -3.00
C LEU A 258 10.84 27.91 -3.50
N ASP A 259 11.31 28.77 -2.58
CA ASP A 259 12.29 29.79 -2.91
C ASP A 259 13.73 29.31 -2.62
N LYS A 260 14.70 30.13 -3.02
CA LYS A 260 16.12 29.80 -2.83
C LYS A 260 16.48 29.53 -1.36
N ASN A 261 15.91 30.27 -0.41
CA ASN A 261 16.22 30.06 1.00
C ASN A 261 15.70 28.71 1.50
N ASP A 262 14.55 28.26 0.97
CA ASP A 262 13.99 26.94 1.26
C ASP A 262 14.96 25.84 0.78
N PHE A 263 15.45 25.94 -0.46
CA PHE A 263 16.43 25.00 -1.01
C PHE A 263 17.79 25.06 -0.31
N ASP A 264 18.26 26.26 0.06
CA ASP A 264 19.52 26.42 0.82
C ASP A 264 19.42 25.73 2.18
N LYS A 265 18.25 25.77 2.83
CA LYS A 265 17.99 25.08 4.10
C LYS A 265 17.98 23.56 3.93
N ILE A 266 17.26 23.04 2.93
CA ILE A 266 17.23 21.61 2.60
C ILE A 266 18.65 21.11 2.30
N SER A 267 19.39 21.83 1.45
CA SER A 267 20.79 21.51 1.10
C SER A 267 21.66 21.38 2.34
N LYS A 268 21.53 22.34 3.27
CA LYS A 268 22.32 22.36 4.50
C LYS A 268 22.02 21.15 5.38
N ASP A 269 20.74 20.80 5.53
CA ASP A 269 20.32 19.68 6.38
C ASP A 269 20.73 18.33 5.75
N LEU A 270 20.57 18.16 4.43
CA LEU A 270 21.03 16.97 3.71
C LEU A 270 22.56 16.83 3.76
N LEU A 271 23.29 17.93 3.62
CA LEU A 271 24.75 17.94 3.70
C LEU A 271 25.23 17.54 5.09
N ALA A 272 24.56 17.99 6.16
CA ALA A 272 24.91 17.57 7.51
C ALA A 272 24.82 16.05 7.66
N ILE A 273 23.78 15.42 7.10
CA ILE A 273 23.63 13.96 7.12
C ILE A 273 24.77 13.26 6.35
N TRP A 274 25.09 13.73 5.14
CA TRP A 274 26.19 13.17 4.35
C TRP A 274 27.55 13.31 5.05
N THR A 275 27.81 14.47 5.66
CA THR A 275 29.03 14.74 6.42
C THR A 275 29.13 13.82 7.63
N ASP A 276 28.05 13.70 8.41
CA ASP A 276 28.01 12.82 9.58
C ASP A 276 28.26 11.35 9.21
N PHE A 277 27.85 10.89 8.02
CA PHE A 277 28.12 9.52 7.55
C PHE A 277 29.60 9.32 7.13
N ASN A 278 30.20 10.29 6.45
CA ASN A 278 31.53 10.15 5.83
C ASN A 278 32.71 10.59 6.72
N GLU A 279 32.46 11.21 7.87
CA GLU A 279 33.50 11.63 8.83
C GLU A 279 33.88 10.55 9.89
N PHE A 280 33.30 9.34 9.80
CA PHE A 280 33.69 8.17 10.60
C PHE A 280 34.51 7.14 9.79
#